data_AF-A0A059LK67-F1
#
_entry.id   AF-A0A059LK67-F1
#
_cell.length_a   1.000
_cell.length_b   1.000
_cell.length_c   1.000
_cell.angle_alpha   90.00
_cell.angle_beta   90.00
_cell.angle_gamma   90.00
#
_symmetry.space_group_name_H-M   'P 1'
#
loop_
_entity.id
_entity.type
_entity.pdbx_description
1 polymer ?
#
loop_
_entity_poly.entity_id
_entity_poly.type
_entity_poly.pdbx_seq_one_letter_code
_entity_poly.pdbx_strand_id
1 'polypeptide(L)'
;MTLSPEEEAAKAARKAAKKAQKEKEKAEKAARAALRAQQQADVAAASEDDPLRERYGDAEMVQSRAVTGRVWTPISALGAAKAGESVLVRARVHNVRGKGKSAFMVLRDQTSTVQVTLFVDDVTVSKGMVKYACALSRESIVDVEGTLVCPEQSIESCSQSDVEIKAWGVRCISRAAALPFDVVDAARSAEEVRKGAEEGVQFVTVQQDVRLNSRYVDLRTPANNAIFRVQSMITQLFRESLLREDFVEIHTPKLLAGASEGGAAVFRFKYMGQDACLAQSPQFYKQMAICSDFPRVFEVGPVF
;
A
#
# COMPACT_ATOMS: atom_id res chain seq x y z
N MET A 1 37.11 -12.61 25.85
CA MET A 1 36.29 -12.57 27.07
C MET A 1 35.13 -13.53 26.87
N THR A 2 35.19 -14.69 27.52
CA THR A 2 34.12 -15.68 27.54
C THR A 2 33.01 -15.19 28.46
N LEU A 3 31.77 -15.17 27.97
CA LEU A 3 30.59 -14.80 28.75
C LEU A 3 30.48 -15.71 29.98
N SER A 4 30.00 -15.18 31.10
CA SER A 4 29.79 -15.99 32.30
C SER A 4 28.64 -16.99 32.07
N PRO A 5 28.60 -18.12 32.80
CA PRO A 5 27.50 -19.09 32.73
C PRO A 5 26.11 -18.47 32.97
N GLU A 6 26.04 -17.43 33.80
CA GLU A 6 24.80 -16.68 34.06
C GLU A 6 24.38 -15.79 32.87
N GLU A 7 25.34 -15.18 32.17
CA GLU A 7 25.07 -14.38 30.98
C GLU A 7 24.60 -15.23 29.78
N GLU A 8 25.12 -16.45 29.64
CA GLU A 8 24.64 -17.41 28.64
C GLU A 8 23.21 -17.89 28.95
N ALA A 9 22.90 -18.18 30.22
CA ALA A 9 21.56 -18.57 30.64
C ALA A 9 20.54 -17.44 30.42
N ALA A 10 20.90 -16.19 30.75
CA ALA A 10 20.04 -15.02 30.51
C ALA A 10 19.80 -14.78 29.00
N LYS A 11 20.82 -14.97 28.17
CA LYS A 11 20.71 -14.87 26.71
C LYS A 11 19.83 -15.97 26.11
N ALA A 12 19.94 -17.20 26.60
CA ALA A 12 19.08 -18.31 26.21
C ALA A 12 17.62 -18.08 26.59
N ALA A 13 17.36 -17.62 27.83
CA ALA A 13 16.03 -17.28 28.31
C ALA A 13 15.38 -16.16 27.48
N ARG A 14 16.13 -15.09 27.16
CA ARG A 14 15.64 -13.99 26.31
C ARG A 14 15.30 -14.46 24.88
N LYS A 15 16.10 -15.39 24.32
CA LYS A 15 15.85 -15.97 23.00
C LYS A 15 14.61 -16.87 23.00
N ALA A 16 14.43 -17.67 24.05
CA ALA A 16 13.25 -18.51 24.25
C ALA A 16 11.97 -17.67 24.42
N ALA A 17 12.01 -16.62 25.24
CA ALA A 17 10.90 -15.69 25.43
C ALA A 17 10.50 -14.99 24.12
N LYS A 18 11.48 -14.51 23.33
CA LYS A 18 11.22 -13.89 22.02
C LYS A 18 10.63 -14.87 21.00
N LYS A 19 11.03 -16.15 21.05
CA LYS A 19 10.46 -17.21 20.20
C LYS A 19 9.01 -17.52 20.61
N ALA A 20 8.74 -17.69 21.91
CA ALA A 20 7.41 -17.94 22.44
C ALA A 20 6.43 -16.79 22.15
N GLN A 21 6.88 -15.53 22.28
CA GLN A 21 6.08 -14.36 21.92
C GLN A 21 5.72 -14.35 20.43
N LYS A 22 6.70 -14.66 19.56
CA LYS A 22 6.46 -14.75 18.11
C LYS A 22 5.49 -15.88 17.73
N GLU A 23 5.56 -17.02 18.42
CA GLU A 23 4.62 -18.12 18.22
C GLU A 23 3.21 -17.78 18.72
N LYS A 24 3.09 -17.10 19.86
CA LYS A 24 1.82 -16.59 20.37
C LYS A 24 1.17 -15.57 19.43
N GLU A 25 1.93 -14.58 18.96
CA GLU A 25 1.45 -13.61 17.96
C GLU A 25 1.01 -14.28 16.66
N LYS A 26 1.74 -15.32 16.21
CA LYS A 26 1.37 -16.11 15.02
C LYS A 26 0.08 -16.89 15.24
N ALA A 27 -0.11 -17.48 16.42
CA ALA A 27 -1.32 -18.22 16.79
C ALA A 27 -2.54 -17.30 16.90
N GLU A 28 -2.41 -16.14 17.56
CA GLU A 28 -3.47 -15.13 17.66
C GLU A 28 -3.86 -14.58 16.28
N LYS A 29 -2.87 -14.33 15.40
CA LYS A 29 -3.12 -13.90 14.02
C LYS A 29 -3.86 -14.97 13.21
N ALA A 30 -3.51 -16.24 13.39
CA ALA A 30 -4.20 -17.36 12.75
C ALA A 30 -5.63 -17.53 13.27
N ALA A 31 -5.85 -17.44 14.58
CA ALA A 31 -7.18 -17.51 15.20
C ALA A 31 -8.09 -16.36 14.72
N ARG A 32 -7.56 -15.13 14.63
CA ARG A 32 -8.29 -13.97 14.12
C ARG A 32 -8.61 -14.10 12.62
N ALA A 33 -7.74 -14.75 11.85
CA ALA A 33 -8.00 -15.07 10.45
C ALA A 33 -9.10 -16.14 10.31
N ALA A 34 -9.08 -17.18 11.15
CA ALA A 34 -10.10 -18.23 11.17
C ALA A 34 -11.48 -17.67 11.56
N LEU A 35 -11.55 -16.84 12.61
CA LEU A 35 -12.79 -16.17 13.02
C LEU A 35 -13.37 -15.31 11.89
N ARG A 36 -12.51 -14.58 11.16
CA ARG A 36 -12.93 -13.80 9.98
C ARG A 36 -13.43 -14.68 8.84
N ALA A 37 -12.78 -15.81 8.59
CA ALA A 37 -13.21 -16.75 7.56
C ALA A 37 -14.58 -17.35 7.91
N GLN A 38 -14.81 -17.67 9.19
CA GLN A 38 -16.10 -18.16 9.67
C GLN A 38 -17.20 -17.09 9.56
N GLN A 39 -16.92 -15.85 9.99
CA GLN A 39 -17.84 -14.73 9.78
C GLN A 39 -18.15 -14.48 8.30
N GLN A 40 -17.19 -14.71 7.40
CA GLN A 40 -17.40 -14.62 5.96
C GLN A 40 -18.30 -15.74 5.43
N ALA A 41 -18.11 -16.98 5.89
CA ALA A 41 -19.01 -18.08 5.56
C ALA A 41 -20.44 -17.80 6.04
N ASP A 42 -20.61 -17.24 7.25
CA ASP A 42 -21.92 -16.87 7.80
C ASP A 42 -22.57 -15.67 7.08
N VAL A 43 -21.78 -14.82 6.43
CA VAL A 43 -22.27 -13.74 5.56
C VAL A 43 -22.69 -14.29 4.21
N ALA A 44 -21.90 -15.21 3.64
CA ALA A 44 -22.21 -15.86 2.37
C ALA A 44 -23.51 -16.69 2.48
N ALA A 45 -23.65 -17.49 3.54
CA ALA A 45 -24.87 -18.27 3.77
C ALA A 45 -26.11 -17.39 3.98
N ALA A 46 -25.99 -16.29 4.72
CA ALA A 46 -27.10 -15.35 4.93
C ALA A 46 -27.46 -14.52 3.69
N SER A 47 -26.66 -14.59 2.62
CA SER A 47 -26.88 -13.86 1.37
C SER A 47 -27.60 -14.67 0.29
N GLU A 48 -27.77 -15.99 0.46
CA GLU A 48 -28.40 -16.83 -0.57
C GLU A 48 -29.87 -16.47 -0.82
N ASP A 49 -30.60 -16.08 0.24
CA ASP A 49 -32.01 -15.68 0.20
C ASP A 49 -32.20 -14.15 0.02
N ASP A 50 -31.14 -13.37 -0.20
CA ASP A 50 -31.22 -11.92 -0.35
C ASP A 50 -31.60 -11.51 -1.78
N PRO A 51 -32.68 -10.74 -2.00
CA PRO A 51 -33.11 -10.32 -3.34
C PRO A 51 -32.09 -9.42 -4.05
N LEU A 52 -31.15 -8.79 -3.34
CA LEU A 52 -30.12 -7.91 -3.88
C LEU A 52 -28.73 -8.56 -3.93
N ARG A 53 -28.64 -9.89 -3.79
CA ARG A 53 -27.36 -10.63 -3.75
C ARG A 53 -26.42 -10.35 -4.93
N GLU A 54 -26.94 -10.05 -6.12
CA GLU A 54 -26.11 -9.79 -7.31
C GLU A 54 -25.34 -8.46 -7.24
N ARG A 55 -25.77 -7.55 -6.36
CA ARG A 55 -25.16 -6.22 -6.19
C ARG A 55 -23.97 -6.23 -5.25
N TYR A 56 -23.73 -7.31 -4.53
CA TYR A 56 -22.58 -7.42 -3.64
C TYR A 56 -21.96 -8.81 -3.64
N GLY A 57 -20.85 -8.97 -2.93
CA GLY A 57 -20.13 -10.24 -2.87
C GLY A 57 -18.77 -10.20 -3.55
N ASP A 58 -18.10 -11.34 -3.54
CA ASP A 58 -16.77 -11.46 -4.13
C ASP A 58 -16.91 -11.62 -5.64
N ALA A 59 -16.20 -10.77 -6.39
CA ALA A 59 -16.19 -10.85 -7.83
C ALA A 59 -15.34 -12.03 -8.30
N GLU A 60 -15.63 -12.53 -9.50
CA GLU A 60 -14.73 -13.46 -10.17
C GLU A 60 -13.36 -12.81 -10.42
N MET A 61 -12.33 -13.65 -10.40
CA MET A 61 -10.96 -13.22 -10.68
C MET A 61 -10.88 -12.57 -12.07
N VAL A 62 -10.38 -11.35 -12.12
CA VAL A 62 -10.17 -10.61 -13.37
C VAL A 62 -9.06 -11.30 -14.18
N GLN A 63 -9.45 -11.98 -15.26
CA GLN A 63 -8.56 -12.74 -16.15
C GLN A 63 -8.67 -12.29 -17.62
N SER A 64 -8.98 -11.01 -17.85
CA SER A 64 -9.08 -10.40 -19.19
C SER A 64 -9.98 -11.15 -20.18
N ARG A 65 -11.04 -11.81 -19.68
CA ARG A 65 -11.96 -12.62 -20.51
C ARG A 65 -12.90 -11.78 -21.39
N ALA A 66 -13.11 -10.51 -21.06
CA ALA A 66 -13.98 -9.61 -21.80
C ALA A 66 -13.58 -8.13 -21.60
N VAL A 67 -13.92 -7.29 -22.57
CA VAL A 67 -13.89 -5.83 -22.47
C VAL A 67 -15.32 -5.35 -22.21
N THR A 68 -15.60 -4.85 -21.00
CA THR A 68 -16.97 -4.60 -20.54
C THR A 68 -17.51 -3.21 -20.87
N GLY A 69 -16.69 -2.30 -21.40
CA GLY A 69 -17.09 -0.91 -21.65
C GLY A 69 -17.37 -0.07 -20.39
N ARG A 70 -17.14 -0.63 -19.19
CA ARG A 70 -17.32 0.07 -17.92
C ARG A 70 -16.35 1.25 -17.81
N VAL A 71 -16.87 2.40 -17.44
CA VAL A 71 -16.09 3.63 -17.25
C VAL A 71 -15.72 3.77 -15.78
N TRP A 72 -14.42 3.73 -15.49
CA TRP A 72 -13.88 3.88 -14.14
C TRP A 72 -13.62 5.34 -13.83
N THR A 73 -14.14 5.82 -12.71
CA THR A 73 -13.88 7.17 -12.21
C THR A 73 -12.82 7.13 -11.12
N PRO A 74 -11.65 7.76 -11.30
CA PRO A 74 -10.66 7.90 -10.24
C PRO A 74 -11.21 8.70 -9.05
N ILE A 75 -10.87 8.33 -7.82
CA ILE A 75 -11.32 9.06 -6.62
C ILE A 75 -10.84 10.52 -6.66
N SER A 76 -9.66 10.79 -7.21
CA SER A 76 -9.12 12.14 -7.37
C SER A 76 -9.96 13.03 -8.30
N ALA A 77 -10.81 12.44 -9.15
CA ALA A 77 -11.65 13.14 -10.12
C ALA A 77 -13.13 13.26 -9.69
N LEU A 78 -13.44 12.87 -8.45
CA LEU A 78 -14.73 13.12 -7.81
C LEU A 78 -14.74 14.54 -7.24
N GLY A 79 -15.88 15.21 -7.26
CA GLY A 79 -16.06 16.54 -6.70
C GLY A 79 -17.49 17.04 -6.94
N ALA A 80 -17.85 18.15 -6.31
CA ALA A 80 -19.23 18.67 -6.32
C ALA A 80 -19.83 18.89 -7.73
N ALA A 81 -18.99 19.18 -8.73
CA ALA A 81 -19.43 19.36 -10.11
C ALA A 81 -20.08 18.13 -10.75
N LYS A 82 -19.82 16.93 -10.20
CA LYS A 82 -20.39 15.65 -10.66
C LYS A 82 -21.50 15.12 -9.74
N ALA A 83 -22.00 15.94 -8.82
CA ALA A 83 -23.06 15.51 -7.91
C ALA A 83 -24.32 15.11 -8.69
N GLY A 84 -24.95 14.01 -8.29
CA GLY A 84 -26.09 13.38 -8.96
C GLY A 84 -25.69 12.36 -10.03
N GLU A 85 -24.44 12.31 -10.47
CA GLU A 85 -23.98 11.32 -11.46
C GLU A 85 -23.81 9.93 -10.83
N SER A 86 -24.06 8.89 -11.64
CA SER A 86 -23.67 7.53 -11.27
C SER A 86 -22.19 7.33 -11.54
N VAL A 87 -21.48 6.83 -10.53
CA VAL A 87 -20.04 6.60 -10.59
C VAL A 87 -19.71 5.14 -10.31
N LEU A 88 -18.69 4.66 -11.01
CA LEU A 88 -18.05 3.37 -10.76
C LEU A 88 -16.60 3.60 -10.36
N VAL A 89 -16.23 3.16 -9.17
CA VAL A 89 -14.92 3.40 -8.59
C VAL A 89 -14.29 2.07 -8.19
N ARG A 90 -12.99 1.89 -8.50
CA ARG A 90 -12.18 0.78 -7.97
C ARG A 90 -11.17 1.34 -6.98
N ALA A 91 -11.23 0.89 -5.73
CA ALA A 91 -10.39 1.45 -4.68
C ALA A 91 -10.14 0.46 -3.54
N ARG A 92 -9.22 0.82 -2.65
CA ARG A 92 -8.95 0.07 -1.42
C ARG A 92 -9.92 0.46 -0.32
N VAL A 93 -10.38 -0.51 0.44
CA VAL A 93 -11.13 -0.29 1.68
C VAL A 93 -10.16 0.22 2.75
N HIS A 94 -10.15 1.51 3.02
CA HIS A 94 -9.28 2.09 4.05
C HIS A 94 -9.82 1.83 5.46
N ASN A 95 -11.12 2.04 5.64
CA ASN A 95 -11.82 1.74 6.88
C ASN A 95 -13.29 1.40 6.62
N VAL A 96 -13.91 0.66 7.53
CA VAL A 96 -15.35 0.37 7.50
C VAL A 96 -15.93 0.48 8.91
N ARG A 97 -17.07 1.14 9.04
CA ARG A 97 -17.84 1.26 10.27
C ARG A 97 -19.30 0.93 10.02
N GLY A 98 -19.81 -0.11 10.67
CA GLY A 98 -21.23 -0.44 10.69
C GLY A 98 -21.95 0.25 11.85
N LYS A 99 -23.21 0.68 11.64
CA LYS A 99 -24.12 1.15 12.69
C LYS A 99 -25.55 0.71 12.36
N GLY A 100 -25.97 -0.40 12.95
CA GLY A 100 -27.32 -0.95 12.76
C GLY A 100 -27.62 -1.24 11.28
N LYS A 101 -28.55 -0.48 10.70
CA LYS A 101 -28.98 -0.58 9.28
C LYS A 101 -28.12 0.26 8.32
N SER A 102 -26.90 0.63 8.72
CA SER A 102 -26.02 1.45 7.89
C SER A 102 -24.57 1.00 7.96
N ALA A 103 -23.83 1.22 6.88
CA ALA A 103 -22.38 1.09 6.83
C ALA A 103 -21.75 2.32 6.18
N PHE A 104 -20.64 2.76 6.75
CA PHE A 104 -19.80 3.85 6.26
C PHE A 104 -18.44 3.27 5.94
N MET A 105 -18.04 3.34 4.68
CA MET A 105 -16.72 2.91 4.24
C MET A 105 -15.92 4.13 3.82
N VAL A 106 -14.63 4.13 4.10
CA VAL A 106 -13.69 5.06 3.47
C VAL A 106 -12.95 4.29 2.40
N LEU A 107 -13.11 4.70 1.15
CA LEU A 107 -12.33 4.17 0.04
C LEU A 107 -11.13 5.04 -0.22
N ARG A 108 -10.01 4.40 -0.59
CA ARG A 108 -8.75 5.06 -0.89
C ARG A 108 -8.20 4.58 -2.21
N ASP A 109 -7.85 5.53 -3.06
CA ASP A 109 -7.02 5.30 -4.25
C ASP A 109 -5.80 6.21 -4.14
N GLN A 110 -4.64 5.59 -3.97
CA GLN A 110 -3.36 6.26 -3.73
C GLN A 110 -3.45 7.22 -2.51
N THR A 111 -3.42 8.52 -2.76
CA THR A 111 -3.49 9.62 -1.78
C THR A 111 -4.89 10.20 -1.62
N SER A 112 -5.84 9.84 -2.48
CA SER A 112 -7.21 10.36 -2.45
C SER A 112 -8.14 9.41 -1.74
N THR A 113 -9.06 9.96 -0.94
CA THR A 113 -10.06 9.23 -0.16
C THR A 113 -11.45 9.82 -0.35
N VAL A 114 -12.46 8.96 -0.33
CA VAL A 114 -13.88 9.34 -0.40
C VAL A 114 -14.70 8.44 0.52
N GLN A 115 -15.73 9.02 1.14
CA GLN A 115 -16.70 8.27 1.93
C GLN A 115 -17.71 7.57 1.02
N VAL A 116 -18.08 6.36 1.39
CA VAL A 116 -19.17 5.59 0.81
C VAL A 116 -20.18 5.26 1.88
N THR A 117 -21.45 5.54 1.62
CA THR A 117 -22.56 5.30 2.53
C THR A 117 -23.48 4.22 1.98
N LEU A 118 -23.88 3.30 2.85
CA LEU A 118 -24.86 2.25 2.59
C LEU A 118 -25.93 2.34 3.67
N PHE A 119 -27.18 2.61 3.27
CA PHE A 119 -28.34 2.66 4.15
C PHE A 119 -29.38 1.66 3.67
N VAL A 120 -29.80 0.74 4.53
CA VAL A 120 -30.82 -0.24 4.16
C VAL A 120 -32.13 0.47 3.82
N ASP A 121 -32.58 0.28 2.59
CA ASP A 121 -33.88 0.71 2.07
C ASP A 121 -34.68 -0.46 1.48
N ASP A 122 -34.10 -1.67 1.45
CA ASP A 122 -34.65 -2.90 0.88
C ASP A 122 -35.03 -2.78 -0.62
N VAL A 123 -34.55 -1.75 -1.31
CA VAL A 123 -34.76 -1.51 -2.76
C VAL A 123 -33.42 -1.46 -3.50
N THR A 124 -32.46 -0.71 -2.95
CA THR A 124 -31.11 -0.55 -3.51
C THR A 124 -30.05 -1.18 -2.65
N VAL A 125 -30.27 -1.24 -1.34
CA VAL A 125 -29.35 -1.78 -0.34
C VAL A 125 -30.11 -2.65 0.65
N SER A 126 -29.68 -3.90 0.80
CA SER A 126 -30.23 -4.86 1.76
C SER A 126 -29.42 -4.91 3.06
N LYS A 127 -30.00 -5.53 4.10
CA LYS A 127 -29.24 -5.86 5.33
C LYS A 127 -28.06 -6.78 5.06
N GLY A 128 -28.20 -7.74 4.13
CA GLY A 128 -27.12 -8.64 3.73
C GLY A 128 -25.94 -7.88 3.14
N MET A 129 -26.21 -6.90 2.28
CA MET A 129 -25.20 -6.03 1.70
C MET A 129 -24.44 -5.21 2.76
N VAL A 130 -25.14 -4.61 3.73
CA VAL A 130 -24.51 -3.87 4.84
C VAL A 130 -23.63 -4.79 5.71
N LYS A 131 -24.12 -6.01 6.01
CA LYS A 131 -23.35 -7.03 6.75
C LYS A 131 -22.10 -7.43 5.99
N TYR A 132 -22.20 -7.64 4.67
CA TYR A 132 -21.08 -7.96 3.80
C TYR A 132 -20.04 -6.83 3.75
N ALA A 133 -20.47 -5.59 3.54
CA ALA A 133 -19.59 -4.43 3.54
C ALA A 133 -18.81 -4.31 4.85
N CYS A 134 -19.46 -4.50 6.00
CA CYS A 134 -18.83 -4.50 7.32
C CYS A 134 -17.82 -5.65 7.53
N ALA A 135 -17.98 -6.76 6.81
CA ALA A 135 -17.09 -7.92 6.88
C ALA A 135 -15.87 -7.82 5.92
N LEU A 136 -15.80 -6.78 5.09
CA LEU A 136 -14.63 -6.53 4.24
C LEU A 136 -13.41 -6.23 5.10
N SER A 137 -12.30 -6.92 4.79
CA SER A 137 -11.03 -6.61 5.44
C SER A 137 -10.47 -5.29 4.89
N ARG A 138 -9.88 -4.49 5.80
CA ARG A 138 -9.07 -3.32 5.42
C ARG A 138 -8.05 -3.72 4.36
N GLU A 139 -7.80 -2.80 3.43
CA GLU A 139 -6.94 -2.91 2.26
C GLU A 139 -7.43 -3.86 1.14
N SER A 140 -8.62 -4.46 1.27
CA SER A 140 -9.28 -5.16 0.15
C SER A 140 -9.56 -4.19 -0.99
N ILE A 141 -9.45 -4.66 -2.24
CA ILE A 141 -9.79 -3.89 -3.43
C ILE A 141 -11.24 -4.19 -3.78
N VAL A 142 -12.05 -3.14 -3.90
CA VAL A 142 -13.47 -3.23 -4.19
C VAL A 142 -13.83 -2.39 -5.40
N ASP A 143 -14.82 -2.86 -6.15
CA ASP A 143 -15.59 -2.07 -7.11
C ASP A 143 -16.84 -1.57 -6.39
N VAL A 144 -17.06 -0.26 -6.41
CA VAL A 144 -18.25 0.36 -5.84
C VAL A 144 -19.00 1.12 -6.92
N GLU A 145 -20.28 0.82 -7.02
CA GLU A 145 -21.25 1.49 -7.87
C GLU A 145 -22.19 2.30 -6.97
N GLY A 146 -22.37 3.57 -7.31
CA GLY A 146 -23.14 4.48 -6.50
C GLY A 146 -23.54 5.75 -7.23
N THR A 147 -24.21 6.62 -6.50
CA THR A 147 -24.51 8.00 -6.94
C THR A 147 -23.70 8.96 -6.09
N LEU A 148 -23.05 9.93 -6.73
CA LEU A 148 -22.31 10.96 -6.02
C LEU A 148 -23.30 11.97 -5.41
N VAL A 149 -23.16 12.28 -4.13
CA VAL A 149 -24.02 13.23 -3.42
C VAL A 149 -23.18 14.19 -2.59
N CYS A 150 -23.68 15.41 -2.38
CA CYS A 150 -23.05 16.35 -1.47
C CYS A 150 -23.58 16.11 -0.05
N PRO A 151 -22.72 15.84 0.94
CA PRO A 151 -23.15 15.68 2.33
C PRO A 151 -23.56 17.03 2.91
N GLU A 152 -24.42 17.01 3.94
CA GLU A 152 -24.82 18.25 4.65
C GLU A 152 -23.64 18.91 5.37
N GLN A 153 -22.70 18.10 5.86
CA GLN A 153 -21.48 18.55 6.52
C GLN A 153 -20.26 17.96 5.81
N SER A 154 -19.20 18.75 5.69
CA SER A 154 -17.95 18.31 5.06
C SER A 154 -17.32 17.14 5.80
N ILE A 155 -16.85 16.14 5.05
CA ILE A 155 -16.25 14.94 5.61
C ILE A 155 -14.74 15.16 5.77
N GLU A 156 -14.34 15.73 6.89
CA GLU A 156 -12.94 16.14 7.17
C GLU A 156 -11.94 14.97 7.15
N SER A 157 -12.42 13.73 7.34
CA SER A 157 -11.58 12.53 7.30
C SER A 157 -11.19 12.09 5.88
N CYS A 158 -11.81 12.67 4.85
CA CYS A 158 -11.59 12.30 3.45
C CYS A 158 -11.01 13.48 2.65
N SER A 159 -10.21 13.18 1.62
CA SER A 159 -9.69 14.22 0.73
C SER A 159 -10.78 14.82 -0.15
N GLN A 160 -11.76 14.00 -0.56
CA GLN A 160 -13.00 14.45 -1.17
C GLN A 160 -14.00 14.68 -0.05
N SER A 161 -13.99 15.89 0.53
CA SER A 161 -14.76 16.22 1.73
C SER A 161 -16.15 16.78 1.40
N ASP A 162 -16.32 17.28 0.19
CA ASP A 162 -17.49 17.94 -0.40
C ASP A 162 -18.44 16.97 -1.13
N VAL A 163 -18.05 15.69 -1.23
CA VAL A 163 -18.87 14.63 -1.83
C VAL A 163 -18.74 13.30 -1.10
N GLU A 164 -19.79 12.50 -1.16
CA GLU A 164 -19.79 11.09 -0.77
C GLU A 164 -20.51 10.24 -1.82
N ILE A 165 -20.27 8.93 -1.80
CA ILE A 165 -20.92 7.98 -2.71
C ILE A 165 -22.02 7.25 -1.95
N LYS A 166 -23.28 7.47 -2.32
CA LYS A 166 -24.38 6.61 -1.89
C LYS A 166 -24.35 5.34 -2.74
N ALA A 167 -23.80 4.26 -2.18
CA ALA A 167 -23.56 3.02 -2.92
C ALA A 167 -24.82 2.17 -3.03
N TRP A 168 -24.99 1.55 -4.19
CA TRP A 168 -26.00 0.53 -4.47
C TRP A 168 -25.38 -0.79 -4.97
N GLY A 169 -24.07 -0.82 -5.23
CA GLY A 169 -23.32 -2.04 -5.56
C GLY A 169 -21.91 -2.04 -4.94
N VAL A 170 -21.48 -3.15 -4.37
CA VAL A 170 -20.15 -3.31 -3.74
C VAL A 170 -19.61 -4.71 -3.99
N ARG A 171 -18.63 -4.86 -4.89
CA ARG A 171 -17.98 -6.16 -5.14
C ARG A 171 -16.52 -6.17 -4.73
N CYS A 172 -16.09 -7.21 -4.02
CA CYS A 172 -14.69 -7.39 -3.67
C CYS A 172 -13.93 -8.07 -4.81
N ILE A 173 -12.97 -7.35 -5.39
CA ILE A 173 -12.12 -7.84 -6.49
C ILE A 173 -10.92 -8.61 -5.94
N SER A 174 -10.36 -8.13 -4.84
CA SER A 174 -9.22 -8.77 -4.20
C SER A 174 -9.31 -8.57 -2.70
N ARG A 175 -9.64 -9.64 -2.00
CA ARG A 175 -9.78 -9.64 -0.54
C ARG A 175 -8.41 -9.62 0.11
N ALA A 176 -8.19 -8.68 1.03
CA ALA A 176 -6.92 -8.57 1.73
C ALA A 176 -6.82 -9.60 2.86
N ALA A 177 -5.67 -10.29 2.91
CA ALA A 177 -5.28 -11.10 4.05
C ALA A 177 -4.93 -10.22 5.28
N ALA A 178 -4.68 -10.87 6.42
CA ALA A 178 -4.29 -10.17 7.64
C ALA A 178 -2.96 -9.40 7.45
N LEU A 179 -3.04 -8.07 7.53
CA LEU A 179 -1.91 -7.18 7.31
C LEU A 179 -0.82 -7.36 8.39
N PRO A 180 0.45 -7.08 8.07
CA PRO A 180 1.54 -7.05 9.05
C PRO A 180 1.39 -5.88 10.04
N PHE A 181 0.83 -4.76 9.59
CA PHE A 181 0.45 -3.58 10.38
C PHE A 181 -0.62 -2.79 9.62
N ASP A 182 -1.35 -1.93 10.33
CA ASP A 182 -2.34 -1.05 9.70
C ASP A 182 -1.69 0.18 9.07
N VAL A 183 -2.16 0.56 7.88
CA VAL A 183 -1.65 1.74 7.15
C VAL A 183 -1.84 3.02 7.96
N VAL A 184 -2.92 3.11 8.74
CA VAL A 184 -3.21 4.26 9.62
C VAL A 184 -2.12 4.43 10.69
N ASP A 185 -1.68 3.34 11.32
CA ASP A 185 -0.65 3.39 12.35
C ASP A 185 0.72 3.74 11.78
N ALA A 186 1.03 3.27 10.56
CA ALA A 186 2.26 3.64 9.86
C ALA A 186 2.24 5.06 9.26
N ALA A 187 1.06 5.66 9.09
CA ALA A 187 0.89 7.00 8.54
C ALA A 187 0.90 8.12 9.60
N ARG A 188 0.64 7.77 10.87
CA ARG A 188 0.60 8.73 11.99
C ARG A 188 1.96 9.39 12.19
N SER A 189 1.98 10.71 12.32
CA SER A 189 3.19 11.48 12.55
C SER A 189 3.70 11.32 13.99
N ALA A 190 5.00 11.56 14.19
CA ALA A 190 5.58 11.57 15.54
C ALA A 190 4.95 12.64 16.45
N GLU A 191 4.49 13.76 15.87
CA GLU A 191 3.80 14.82 16.61
C GLU A 191 2.42 14.37 17.10
N GLU A 192 1.63 13.70 16.25
CA GLU A 192 0.33 13.13 16.66
C GLU A 192 0.51 12.06 17.74
N VAL A 193 1.56 11.24 17.65
CA VAL A 193 1.89 10.26 18.70
C VAL A 193 2.22 10.97 20.02
N ARG A 194 3.01 12.05 19.97
CA ARG A 194 3.36 12.82 21.17
C ARG A 194 2.13 13.49 21.80
N LYS A 195 1.30 14.18 21.01
CA LYS A 195 0.06 14.81 21.49
C LYS A 195 -0.90 13.78 22.08
N GLY A 196 -1.07 12.64 21.42
CA GLY A 196 -1.86 11.53 21.97
C GLY A 196 -1.35 11.08 23.33
N ALA A 197 -0.04 10.94 23.50
CA ALA A 197 0.55 10.55 24.77
C ALA A 197 0.32 11.60 25.88
N GLU A 198 0.37 12.89 25.55
CA GLU A 198 0.01 13.99 26.46
C GLU A 198 -1.47 13.95 26.89
N GLU A 199 -2.35 13.51 25.98
CA GLU A 199 -3.80 13.30 26.22
C GLU A 199 -4.12 11.92 26.84
N GLY A 200 -3.11 11.11 27.17
CA GLY A 200 -3.27 9.77 27.74
C GLY A 200 -3.67 8.67 26.73
N VAL A 201 -3.66 8.97 25.43
CA VAL A 201 -3.91 8.03 24.34
C VAL A 201 -2.61 7.42 23.83
N GLN A 202 -2.39 6.14 24.12
CA GLN A 202 -1.23 5.42 23.60
C GLN A 202 -1.52 4.86 22.20
N PHE A 203 -0.90 5.47 21.19
CA PHE A 203 -0.96 4.96 19.82
C PHE A 203 0.07 3.85 19.56
N VAL A 204 -0.28 2.94 18.63
CA VAL A 204 0.65 1.93 18.12
C VAL A 204 1.61 2.60 17.14
N THR A 205 2.91 2.42 17.36
CA THR A 205 3.97 2.93 16.47
C THR A 205 4.65 1.76 15.75
N VAL A 206 4.68 1.80 14.42
CA VAL A 206 5.31 0.75 13.60
C VAL A 206 6.80 1.04 13.42
N GLN A 207 7.65 0.15 13.92
CA GLN A 207 9.11 0.27 13.83
C GLN A 207 9.62 0.18 12.39
N GLN A 208 10.73 0.85 12.09
CA GLN A 208 11.29 0.96 10.74
C GLN A 208 11.57 -0.41 10.10
N ASP A 209 12.17 -1.35 10.84
CA ASP A 209 12.46 -2.69 10.31
C ASP A 209 11.19 -3.44 9.88
N VAL A 210 10.10 -3.28 10.64
CA VAL A 210 8.80 -3.89 10.31
C VAL A 210 8.23 -3.27 9.03
N ARG A 211 8.34 -1.94 8.89
CA ARG A 211 7.92 -1.21 7.69
C ARG A 211 8.70 -1.64 6.46
N LEU A 212 10.03 -1.79 6.58
CA LEU A 212 10.90 -2.22 5.48
C LEU A 212 10.66 -3.69 5.10
N ASN A 213 10.46 -4.58 6.07
CA ASN A 213 10.14 -5.99 5.81
C ASN A 213 8.79 -6.17 5.09
N SER A 214 7.87 -5.21 5.21
CA SER A 214 6.60 -5.19 4.49
C SER A 214 6.41 -3.89 3.72
N ARG A 215 7.45 -3.50 2.96
CA ARG A 215 7.51 -2.22 2.25
C ARG A 215 6.31 -1.99 1.32
N TYR A 216 5.74 -3.05 0.74
CA TYR A 216 4.54 -2.97 -0.10
C TYR A 216 3.28 -2.43 0.60
N VAL A 217 3.19 -2.54 1.93
CA VAL A 217 2.14 -1.91 2.75
C VAL A 217 2.54 -0.47 3.09
N ASP A 218 3.79 -0.29 3.51
CA ASP A 218 4.30 1.02 3.94
C ASP A 218 4.32 2.06 2.81
N LEU A 219 4.57 1.65 1.57
CA LEU A 219 4.49 2.52 0.38
C LEU A 219 3.08 3.05 0.10
N ARG A 220 2.07 2.52 0.78
CA ARG A 220 0.69 2.97 0.66
C ARG A 220 0.37 4.13 1.60
N THR A 221 1.23 4.46 2.56
CA THR A 221 1.02 5.66 3.39
C THR A 221 1.15 6.91 2.51
N PRO A 222 0.35 7.96 2.73
CA PRO A 222 0.42 9.18 1.91
C PRO A 222 1.83 9.79 1.85
N ALA A 223 2.53 9.82 2.98
CA ALA A 223 3.89 10.34 3.07
C ALA A 223 4.90 9.54 2.21
N ASN A 224 4.95 8.21 2.33
CA ASN A 224 5.86 7.41 1.49
C ASN A 224 5.47 7.51 0.02
N ASN A 225 4.17 7.47 -0.30
CA ASN A 225 3.71 7.60 -1.68
C ASN A 225 4.19 8.94 -2.30
N ALA A 226 4.07 10.03 -1.55
CA ALA A 226 4.58 11.34 -1.96
C ALA A 226 6.11 11.37 -2.10
N ILE A 227 6.86 10.78 -1.15
CA ILE A 227 8.33 10.71 -1.19
C ILE A 227 8.83 10.07 -2.50
N PHE A 228 8.23 8.94 -2.93
CA PHE A 228 8.65 8.30 -4.19
C PHE A 228 8.24 9.08 -5.44
N ARG A 229 7.13 9.82 -5.39
CA ARG A 229 6.77 10.75 -6.47
C ARG A 229 7.77 11.88 -6.58
N VAL A 230 8.18 12.47 -5.45
CA VAL A 230 9.23 13.50 -5.41
C VAL A 230 10.55 12.93 -5.93
N GLN A 231 10.93 11.72 -5.51
CA GLN A 231 12.13 11.04 -6.04
C GLN A 231 12.08 10.85 -7.57
N SER A 232 10.91 10.47 -8.10
CA SER A 232 10.69 10.37 -9.55
C SER A 232 10.91 11.74 -10.22
N MET A 233 10.34 12.81 -9.65
CA MET A 233 10.48 14.16 -10.19
C MET A 233 11.92 14.67 -10.14
N ILE A 234 12.67 14.38 -9.07
CA ILE A 234 14.10 14.72 -8.97
C ILE A 234 14.87 14.11 -10.16
N THR A 235 14.63 12.83 -10.43
CA THR A 235 15.33 12.13 -11.51
C THR A 235 14.92 12.68 -12.89
N GLN A 236 13.63 12.99 -13.07
CA GLN A 236 13.15 13.63 -14.30
C GLN A 236 13.78 15.01 -14.52
N LEU A 237 13.75 15.88 -13.51
CA LEU A 237 14.31 17.23 -13.59
C LEU A 237 15.83 17.22 -13.80
N PHE A 238 16.53 16.27 -13.17
CA PHE A 238 17.96 16.04 -13.42
C PHE A 238 18.23 15.74 -14.89
N ARG A 239 17.49 14.80 -15.49
CA ARG A 239 17.62 14.48 -16.93
C ARG A 239 17.28 15.68 -17.80
N GLU A 240 16.14 16.32 -17.56
CA GLU A 240 15.70 17.49 -18.34
C GLU A 240 16.73 18.63 -18.31
N SER A 241 17.31 18.91 -17.15
CA SER A 241 18.33 19.96 -17.01
C SER A 241 19.56 19.67 -17.86
N LEU A 242 20.08 18.44 -17.78
CA LEU A 242 21.30 18.06 -18.51
C LEU A 242 21.06 17.90 -20.01
N LEU A 243 19.89 17.40 -20.42
CA LEU A 243 19.52 17.32 -21.84
C LEU A 243 19.39 18.71 -22.48
N ARG A 244 18.90 19.72 -21.73
CA ARG A 244 18.88 21.13 -22.20
C ARG A 244 20.27 21.72 -22.40
N GLU A 245 21.29 21.15 -21.74
CA GLU A 245 22.70 21.54 -21.88
C GLU A 245 23.46 20.61 -22.85
N ASP A 246 22.75 19.86 -23.70
CA ASP A 246 23.26 18.89 -24.66
C ASP A 246 24.21 17.83 -24.04
N PHE A 247 23.90 17.36 -22.83
CA PHE A 247 24.51 16.13 -22.33
C PHE A 247 23.89 14.90 -22.97
N VAL A 248 24.69 13.84 -23.14
CA VAL A 248 24.25 12.54 -23.62
C VAL A 248 24.04 11.59 -22.44
N GLU A 249 22.85 10.98 -22.33
CA GLU A 249 22.61 9.89 -21.36
C GLU A 249 23.34 8.63 -21.82
N ILE A 250 24.17 8.05 -20.96
CA ILE A 250 24.89 6.81 -21.22
C ILE A 250 24.43 5.71 -20.25
N HIS A 251 24.54 4.45 -20.68
CA HIS A 251 24.25 3.28 -19.86
C HIS A 251 25.47 2.37 -19.82
N THR A 252 26.11 2.29 -18.66
CA THR A 252 27.41 1.62 -18.50
C THR A 252 27.23 0.28 -17.77
N PRO A 253 28.05 -0.75 -18.08
CA PRO A 253 27.92 -2.05 -17.44
C PRO A 253 28.18 -1.94 -15.93
N LYS A 254 27.38 -2.67 -15.16
CA LYS A 254 27.51 -2.75 -13.69
C LYS A 254 28.26 -3.98 -13.21
N LEU A 255 28.64 -4.86 -14.14
CA LEU A 255 29.48 -6.04 -13.89
C LEU A 255 30.87 -5.79 -14.47
N LEU A 256 31.90 -5.95 -13.65
CA LEU A 256 33.30 -5.75 -13.99
C LEU A 256 34.07 -7.05 -13.81
N ALA A 257 35.09 -7.27 -14.63
CA ALA A 257 36.02 -8.40 -14.48
C ALA A 257 36.95 -8.27 -13.26
N GLY A 258 37.11 -7.05 -12.74
CA GLY A 258 37.94 -6.76 -11.57
C GLY A 258 37.63 -5.39 -10.99
N ALA A 259 38.18 -5.10 -9.81
CA ALA A 259 37.98 -3.81 -9.15
C ALA A 259 38.60 -2.68 -9.99
N SER A 260 37.79 -1.70 -10.38
CA SER A 260 38.21 -0.55 -11.18
C SER A 260 38.83 0.59 -10.36
N GLU A 261 38.52 0.66 -9.06
CA GLU A 261 38.99 1.69 -8.13
C GLU A 261 39.71 1.00 -6.96
N GLY A 262 40.97 1.40 -6.71
CA GLY A 262 41.79 0.79 -5.66
C GLY A 262 41.35 1.20 -4.26
N GLY A 263 41.22 0.24 -3.34
CA GLY A 263 41.08 0.49 -1.90
C GLY A 263 39.71 0.23 -1.28
N ALA A 264 38.68 -0.14 -2.05
CA ALA A 264 37.34 -0.38 -1.51
C ALA A 264 36.91 -1.86 -1.64
N ALA A 265 36.12 -2.32 -0.66
CA ALA A 265 35.52 -3.65 -0.70
C ALA A 265 34.47 -3.71 -1.82
N VAL A 266 34.70 -4.55 -2.83
CA VAL A 266 33.77 -4.77 -3.94
C VAL A 266 32.93 -6.02 -3.73
N PHE A 267 31.66 -5.99 -4.10
CA PHE A 267 30.82 -7.19 -4.13
C PHE A 267 31.29 -8.14 -5.23
N ARG A 268 31.89 -9.27 -4.84
CA ARG A 268 32.37 -10.31 -5.77
C ARG A 268 31.37 -11.44 -5.92
N PHE A 269 31.28 -11.97 -7.13
CA PHE A 269 30.46 -13.12 -7.45
C PHE A 269 31.07 -13.89 -8.63
N LYS A 270 30.64 -15.14 -8.83
CA LYS A 270 31.06 -15.94 -9.98
C LYS A 270 30.10 -15.70 -11.15
N TYR A 271 30.63 -15.24 -12.27
CA TYR A 271 29.91 -15.12 -13.53
C TYR A 271 30.39 -16.23 -14.48
N MET A 272 29.57 -17.26 -14.66
CA MET A 272 29.90 -18.41 -15.52
C MET A 272 31.27 -19.06 -15.20
N GLY A 273 31.61 -19.14 -13.91
CA GLY A 273 32.88 -19.71 -13.43
C GLY A 273 34.04 -18.70 -13.34
N GLN A 274 33.91 -17.52 -13.92
CA GLN A 274 34.89 -16.44 -13.82
C GLN A 274 34.58 -15.52 -12.65
N ASP A 275 35.61 -14.88 -12.09
CA ASP A 275 35.41 -13.83 -11.09
C ASP A 275 34.87 -12.56 -11.73
N ALA A 276 33.85 -12.00 -11.10
CA ALA A 276 33.29 -10.71 -11.45
C ALA A 276 32.97 -9.92 -10.18
N CYS A 277 32.84 -8.60 -10.32
CA CYS A 277 32.39 -7.74 -9.25
C CYS A 277 31.40 -6.67 -9.72
N LEU A 278 30.61 -6.14 -8.78
CA LEU A 278 29.74 -5.01 -9.06
C LEU A 278 30.55 -3.71 -9.10
N ALA A 279 30.23 -2.85 -10.06
CA ALA A 279 30.81 -1.52 -10.18
C ALA A 279 30.33 -0.62 -9.03
N GLN A 280 31.26 0.01 -8.32
CA GLN A 280 30.94 0.94 -7.23
C GLN A 280 30.40 2.26 -7.78
N SER A 281 30.97 2.70 -8.89
CA SER A 281 30.55 3.90 -9.61
C SER A 281 30.78 3.69 -11.12
N PRO A 282 30.12 4.48 -11.98
CA PRO A 282 30.40 4.46 -13.42
C PRO A 282 31.59 5.38 -13.80
N GLN A 283 32.45 5.77 -12.86
CA GLN A 283 33.48 6.81 -13.07
C GLN A 283 34.38 6.52 -14.27
N PHE A 284 34.95 5.32 -14.34
CA PHE A 284 35.85 4.94 -15.43
C PHE A 284 35.14 4.96 -16.79
N TYR A 285 33.90 4.45 -16.88
CA TYR A 285 33.13 4.47 -18.12
C TYR A 285 32.71 5.88 -18.54
N LYS A 286 32.40 6.77 -17.59
CA LYS A 286 32.15 8.19 -17.90
C LYS A 286 33.40 8.83 -18.52
N GLN A 287 34.59 8.58 -17.97
CA GLN A 287 35.85 9.05 -18.54
C GLN A 287 36.14 8.46 -19.91
N MET A 288 35.93 7.16 -20.10
CA MET A 288 36.06 6.51 -21.41
C MET A 288 35.12 7.11 -22.45
N ALA A 289 33.89 7.48 -22.06
CA ALA A 289 32.96 8.16 -22.95
C ALA A 289 33.50 9.54 -23.36
N ILE A 290 34.06 10.33 -22.44
CA ILE A 290 34.75 11.59 -22.79
C ILE A 290 35.89 11.33 -23.78
N CYS A 291 36.71 10.29 -23.54
CA CYS A 291 37.78 9.89 -24.47
C CYS A 291 37.26 9.34 -25.82
N SER A 292 35.97 9.04 -25.92
CA SER A 292 35.30 8.53 -27.13
C SER A 292 34.45 9.62 -27.79
N ASP A 293 34.88 10.88 -27.65
CA ASP A 293 34.27 12.07 -28.25
C ASP A 293 32.84 12.40 -27.79
N PHE A 294 32.39 11.87 -26.64
CA PHE A 294 31.18 12.37 -25.99
C PHE A 294 31.53 13.59 -25.12
N PRO A 295 31.19 14.84 -25.52
CA PRO A 295 31.68 16.03 -24.83
C PRO A 295 31.11 16.18 -23.42
N ARG A 296 29.88 15.70 -23.19
CA ARG A 296 29.13 15.82 -21.94
C ARG A 296 28.28 14.57 -21.77
N VAL A 297 28.41 13.88 -20.64
CA VAL A 297 27.67 12.65 -20.37
C VAL A 297 27.05 12.64 -18.99
N PHE A 298 25.91 11.96 -18.84
CA PHE A 298 25.35 11.62 -17.54
C PHE A 298 24.81 10.20 -17.53
N GLU A 299 24.61 9.67 -16.32
CA GLU A 299 24.00 8.36 -16.14
C GLU A 299 23.17 8.37 -14.87
N VAL A 300 21.95 7.81 -14.96
CA VAL A 300 21.13 7.45 -13.81
C VAL A 300 21.06 5.93 -13.73
N GLY A 301 21.66 5.35 -12.71
CA GLY A 301 21.72 3.89 -12.55
C GLY A 301 22.12 3.47 -11.15
N PRO A 302 22.10 2.16 -10.86
CA PRO A 302 22.50 1.63 -9.57
C PRO A 302 24.02 1.79 -9.35
N VAL A 303 24.37 1.97 -8.08
CA VAL A 303 25.73 1.98 -7.52
C VAL A 303 25.73 1.04 -6.30
N PHE A 304 26.87 0.40 -6.00
CA PHE A 304 26.95 -0.70 -5.05
C PHE A 304 28.09 -0.53 -4.04
#